data_AF-A0A1Y3NJU6-F1
#
_entry.id   AF-A0A1Y3NJU6-F1
#
_cell.length_a   1.000
_cell.length_b   1.000
_cell.length_c   1.000
_cell.angle_alpha   90.00
_cell.angle_beta   90.00
_cell.angle_gamma   90.00
#
_symmetry.space_group_name_H-M   'P 1'
#
loop_
_entity.id
_entity.type
_entity.pdbx_description
1 polymer ?
#
loop_
_entity_poly.entity_id
_entity_poly.type
_entity_poly.pdbx_seq_one_letter_code
_entity_poly.pdbx_strand_id
1 'polypeptide(L)'
;MLYSQSILFSNFWDFEHNVPNYYMSPLPGKTEDVNGSCLGGYLLGINNYISTEKKIAAAEIIKFLTSEYIQKEIILKSFKSYSGFFKLYDDPEVCSYTDCETIKNIQGIERPSSVIDNYEYYSSKYTDLISKFLFHNKPINEVKTGNIDSSKNITISTNNENTYNSFSISKTSEVSEQNSSNMKIPSFFSKVINIHNLHTYN
;
A
#
# COMPACT_ATOMS: atom_id res chain seq x y z
N MET A 1 -1.12 -23.20 5.39
CA MET A 1 -0.93 -22.61 6.74
C MET A 1 -2.17 -21.88 7.22
N LEU A 2 -2.78 -20.94 6.47
CA LEU A 2 -4.06 -20.33 6.88
C LEU A 2 -5.20 -21.36 7.02
N TYR A 3 -5.33 -22.26 6.04
CA TYR A 3 -6.36 -23.31 6.04
C TYR A 3 -6.25 -24.34 7.18
N SER A 4 -5.12 -24.41 7.91
CA SER A 4 -5.00 -25.27 9.10
C SER A 4 -5.59 -24.65 10.36
N GLN A 5 -6.07 -23.40 10.30
CA GLN A 5 -6.78 -22.71 11.40
C GLN A 5 -5.99 -22.63 12.72
N SER A 6 -4.66 -22.66 12.62
CA SER A 6 -3.74 -22.66 13.76
C SER A 6 -3.08 -21.30 14.00
N ILE A 7 -3.41 -20.28 13.21
CA ILE A 7 -2.80 -18.96 13.28
C ILE A 7 -3.74 -18.04 14.05
N LEU A 8 -3.22 -17.32 15.05
CA LEU A 8 -4.00 -16.33 15.80
C LEU A 8 -4.09 -14.99 15.05
N PHE A 9 -2.96 -14.53 14.51
CA PHE A 9 -2.87 -13.31 13.70
C PHE A 9 -1.91 -13.51 12.53
N SER A 10 -2.25 -12.94 11.38
CA SER A 10 -1.38 -12.94 10.21
C SER A 10 -1.58 -11.68 9.40
N ASN A 11 -0.53 -11.26 8.71
CA ASN A 11 -0.55 -10.12 7.81
C ASN A 11 -0.25 -10.62 6.38
N PHE A 12 -1.14 -10.32 5.45
CA PHE A 12 -1.01 -10.63 4.03
C PHE A 12 -1.29 -9.38 3.19
N TRP A 13 -0.66 -9.32 2.03
CA TRP A 13 -0.76 -8.18 1.11
C TRP A 13 -2.04 -8.23 0.27
N ASP A 14 -2.26 -9.37 -0.40
CA ASP A 14 -3.39 -9.58 -1.29
C ASP A 14 -3.81 -11.05 -1.15
N PHE A 15 -4.87 -11.32 -0.40
CA PHE A 15 -5.35 -12.67 -0.16
C PHE A 15 -6.81 -12.79 -0.61
N GLU A 16 -7.20 -13.98 -1.07
CA GLU A 16 -8.58 -14.26 -1.48
C GLU A 16 -9.56 -13.93 -0.34
N HIS A 17 -10.62 -13.21 -0.68
CA HIS A 17 -11.71 -12.97 0.25
C HIS A 17 -12.31 -14.32 0.70
N ASN A 18 -12.54 -14.46 2.01
CA ASN A 18 -13.23 -15.59 2.64
C ASN A 18 -12.37 -16.83 2.95
N VAL A 19 -11.24 -16.64 3.66
CA VAL A 19 -10.60 -17.76 4.36
C VAL A 19 -11.55 -18.27 5.44
N PRO A 20 -11.92 -19.57 5.44
CA PRO A 20 -12.80 -20.11 6.46
C PRO A 20 -12.24 -19.87 7.87
N ASN A 21 -13.09 -19.38 8.77
CA ASN A 21 -12.79 -19.12 10.19
C ASN A 21 -11.77 -18.02 10.47
N TYR A 22 -11.49 -17.14 9.49
CA TYR A 22 -10.74 -15.91 9.72
C TYR A 22 -11.58 -14.70 9.31
N TYR A 23 -11.40 -13.60 10.03
CA TYR A 23 -11.89 -12.29 9.65
C TYR A 23 -10.71 -11.44 9.19
N MET A 24 -10.97 -10.56 8.22
CA MET A 24 -10.02 -9.53 7.83
C MET A 24 -10.30 -8.27 8.65
N SER A 25 -9.27 -7.54 9.03
CA SER A 25 -9.40 -6.25 9.70
C SER A 25 -8.34 -5.28 9.17
N PRO A 26 -8.54 -3.96 9.31
CA PRO A 26 -7.47 -2.99 9.12
C PRO A 26 -6.29 -3.29 10.07
N LEU A 27 -5.06 -2.97 9.66
CA LEU A 27 -3.91 -3.09 10.57
C LEU A 27 -3.98 -2.00 11.63
N PRO A 28 -3.83 -2.32 12.93
CA PRO A 28 -3.91 -1.33 13.99
C PRO A 28 -2.76 -0.32 13.91
N GLY A 29 -3.07 0.94 14.21
CA GLY A 29 -2.10 2.01 14.37
C GLY A 29 -1.64 2.19 15.81
N LYS A 30 -0.87 3.27 16.03
CA LYS A 30 -0.31 3.60 17.36
C LYS A 30 -1.38 4.11 18.34
N THR A 31 -2.38 4.84 17.83
CA THR A 31 -3.46 5.43 18.61
C THR A 31 -4.79 4.85 18.19
N GLU A 32 -5.79 5.00 19.05
CA GLU A 32 -7.19 4.72 18.71
C GLU A 32 -7.59 5.45 17.41
N ASP A 33 -8.47 4.83 16.64
CA ASP A 33 -8.96 5.28 15.32
C ASP A 33 -7.92 5.45 14.20
N VAL A 34 -6.64 5.17 14.48
CA VAL A 34 -5.59 5.15 13.46
C VAL A 34 -5.35 3.71 13.03
N ASN A 35 -5.39 3.49 11.71
CA ASN A 35 -5.01 2.23 11.10
C ASN A 35 -4.04 2.49 9.94
N GLY A 36 -3.52 1.43 9.33
CA GLY A 36 -2.62 1.58 8.20
C GLY A 36 -2.76 0.46 7.19
N SER A 37 -2.64 0.80 5.92
CA SER A 37 -2.38 -0.17 4.86
C SER A 37 -1.45 0.42 3.83
N CYS A 38 -0.54 -0.38 3.30
CA CYS A 38 0.33 0.06 2.22
C CYS A 38 -0.43 -0.04 0.90
N LEU A 39 -0.70 1.10 0.26
CA LEU A 39 -1.36 1.12 -1.03
C LEU A 39 -0.41 0.55 -2.09
N GLY A 40 -0.86 -0.51 -2.75
CA GLY A 40 -0.15 -1.19 -3.82
C GLY A 40 -0.96 -1.20 -5.11
N GLY A 41 -0.41 -1.82 -6.15
CA GLY A 41 -1.09 -1.99 -7.42
C GLY A 41 -0.16 -1.85 -8.62
N TYR A 42 -0.77 -1.89 -9.79
CA TYR A 42 -0.14 -1.71 -11.08
C TYR A 42 -0.45 -0.32 -11.65
N LEU A 43 0.59 0.29 -12.21
CA LEU A 43 0.49 1.52 -12.97
C LEU A 43 0.39 1.18 -14.46
N LEU A 44 -0.63 1.70 -15.13
CA LEU A 44 -0.68 1.67 -16.59
C LEU A 44 -0.05 2.95 -17.15
N GLY A 45 1.01 2.78 -17.94
CA GLY A 45 1.72 3.86 -18.61
C GLY A 45 1.65 3.72 -20.12
N ILE A 46 1.62 4.86 -20.83
CA ILE A 46 1.79 4.91 -22.29
C ILE A 46 3.23 5.30 -22.59
N ASN A 47 3.91 4.51 -23.41
CA ASN A 47 5.27 4.81 -23.83
C ASN A 47 5.32 6.12 -24.64
N ASN A 48 6.26 7.02 -24.31
CA ASN A 48 6.40 8.30 -25.02
C ASN A 48 7.09 8.17 -26.39
N TYR A 49 7.77 7.06 -26.67
CA TYR A 49 8.59 6.82 -27.86
C TYR A 49 7.88 6.03 -28.97
N ILE A 50 6.54 5.92 -28.92
CA ILE A 50 5.72 5.31 -29.98
C ILE A 50 4.98 6.37 -30.82
N SER A 51 4.51 6.00 -32.00
CA SER A 51 3.75 6.90 -32.88
C SER A 51 2.46 7.40 -32.22
N THR A 52 1.98 8.58 -32.65
CA THR A 52 0.75 9.19 -32.14
C THR A 52 -0.46 8.26 -32.25
N GLU A 53 -0.60 7.57 -33.38
CA GLU A 53 -1.69 6.59 -33.59
C GLU A 53 -1.66 5.48 -32.53
N LYS A 54 -0.46 4.96 -32.21
CA LYS A 54 -0.29 3.93 -31.18
C LYS A 54 -0.57 4.48 -29.78
N LYS A 55 -0.26 5.75 -29.50
CA LYS A 55 -0.62 6.40 -28.23
C LYS A 55 -2.13 6.51 -28.07
N ILE A 56 -2.86 6.88 -29.13
CA ILE A 56 -4.33 6.95 -29.13
C ILE A 56 -4.92 5.55 -28.90
N ALA A 57 -4.44 4.54 -29.62
CA ALA A 57 -4.89 3.16 -29.42
C ALA A 57 -4.62 2.65 -27.99
N ALA A 58 -3.43 2.93 -27.44
CA ALA A 58 -3.09 2.58 -26.05
C ALA A 58 -4.00 3.28 -25.04
N ALA A 59 -4.36 4.56 -25.27
CA ALA A 59 -5.27 5.29 -24.40
C ALA A 59 -6.68 4.67 -24.39
N GLU A 60 -7.20 4.22 -25.54
CA GLU A 60 -8.50 3.51 -25.60
C GLU A 60 -8.46 2.18 -24.86
N ILE A 61 -7.34 1.44 -24.94
CA ILE A 61 -7.15 0.20 -24.17
C ILE A 61 -7.15 0.49 -22.66
N ILE A 62 -6.40 1.50 -22.22
CA ILE A 62 -6.37 1.89 -20.79
C ILE A 62 -7.77 2.29 -20.32
N LYS A 63 -8.51 3.07 -21.13
CA LYS A 63 -9.88 3.46 -20.83
C LYS A 63 -10.81 2.24 -20.67
N PHE A 64 -10.65 1.23 -21.52
CA PHE A 64 -11.40 -0.01 -21.39
C PHE A 64 -11.02 -0.80 -20.12
N LEU A 65 -9.73 -0.98 -19.85
CA LEU A 65 -9.23 -1.70 -18.66
C LEU A 65 -9.60 -1.01 -17.34
N THR A 66 -9.72 0.32 -17.37
CA THR A 66 -10.15 1.16 -16.25
C THR A 66 -11.66 1.43 -16.27
N SER A 67 -12.43 0.76 -17.12
CA SER A 67 -13.89 0.94 -17.14
C SER A 67 -14.53 0.34 -15.90
N GLU A 68 -15.66 0.91 -15.50
CA GLU A 68 -16.46 0.42 -14.37
C GLU A 68 -16.85 -1.05 -14.53
N TYR A 69 -17.19 -1.46 -15.75
CA TYR A 69 -17.49 -2.85 -16.10
C TYR A 69 -16.31 -3.79 -15.79
N ILE A 70 -15.09 -3.45 -16.26
CA ILE A 70 -13.91 -4.28 -15.98
C ILE A 70 -13.61 -4.31 -14.49
N GLN A 71 -13.69 -3.17 -13.81
CA GLN A 71 -13.43 -3.09 -12.37
C GLN A 71 -14.46 -3.90 -11.57
N LYS A 72 -15.73 -3.88 -11.94
CA LYS A 72 -16.79 -4.61 -11.23
C LYS A 72 -16.82 -6.10 -11.59
N GLU A 73 -17.02 -6.44 -12.85
CA GLU A 73 -17.27 -7.83 -13.27
C GLU A 73 -15.99 -8.67 -13.32
N ILE A 74 -14.86 -8.06 -13.67
CA ILE A 74 -13.59 -8.78 -13.79
C ILE A 74 -12.82 -8.72 -12.49
N ILE A 75 -12.43 -7.51 -12.02
CA ILE A 75 -11.55 -7.37 -10.86
C ILE A 75 -12.23 -7.80 -9.55
N LEU A 76 -13.38 -7.21 -9.22
CA LEU A 76 -14.07 -7.50 -7.96
C LEU A 76 -14.74 -8.88 -7.98
N LYS A 77 -15.52 -9.19 -9.03
CA LYS A 77 -16.38 -10.39 -9.04
C LYS A 77 -15.66 -11.67 -9.47
N SER A 78 -14.94 -11.63 -10.60
CA SER A 78 -14.28 -12.82 -11.15
C SER A 78 -12.96 -13.13 -10.46
N PHE A 79 -12.11 -12.12 -10.26
CA PHE A 79 -10.81 -12.28 -9.62
C PHE A 79 -10.86 -12.19 -8.09
N LYS A 80 -11.98 -11.73 -7.51
CA LYS A 80 -12.10 -11.51 -6.06
C LYS A 80 -10.94 -10.67 -5.52
N SER A 81 -10.59 -9.61 -6.24
CA SER A 81 -9.55 -8.66 -5.87
C SER A 81 -10.14 -7.30 -5.52
N TYR A 82 -9.30 -6.31 -5.26
CA TYR A 82 -9.70 -4.95 -4.91
C TYR A 82 -9.71 -4.04 -6.13
N SER A 83 -10.75 -3.24 -6.28
CA SER A 83 -10.78 -2.12 -7.22
C SER A 83 -10.32 -0.82 -6.57
N GLY A 84 -9.62 0.01 -7.35
CA GLY A 84 -9.33 1.40 -7.00
C GLY A 84 -10.54 2.34 -7.13
N PHE A 85 -11.67 1.88 -7.69
CA PHE A 85 -12.89 2.67 -7.75
C PHE A 85 -13.71 2.54 -6.47
N PHE A 86 -13.43 3.43 -5.52
CA PHE A 86 -14.12 3.46 -4.22
C PHE A 86 -15.65 3.47 -4.31
N LYS A 87 -16.21 4.14 -5.33
CA LYS A 87 -17.67 4.19 -5.57
C LYS A 87 -18.31 2.81 -5.78
N LEU A 88 -17.55 1.80 -6.19
CA LEU A 88 -18.08 0.44 -6.38
C LEU A 88 -18.42 -0.23 -5.03
N TYR A 89 -17.81 0.21 -3.92
CA TYR A 89 -18.08 -0.33 -2.58
C TYR A 89 -19.31 0.28 -1.91
N ASP A 90 -20.07 1.08 -2.64
CA ASP A 90 -21.41 1.53 -2.25
C ASP A 90 -22.52 0.71 -2.94
N ASP A 91 -22.14 -0.18 -3.87
CA ASP A 91 -23.07 -1.08 -4.56
C ASP A 91 -23.38 -2.33 -3.70
N PRO A 92 -24.64 -2.56 -3.31
CA PRO A 92 -25.02 -3.74 -2.53
C PRO A 92 -24.67 -5.08 -3.18
N GLU A 93 -24.65 -5.17 -4.51
CA GLU A 93 -24.23 -6.38 -5.22
C GLU A 93 -22.74 -6.64 -4.95
N VAL A 94 -21.89 -5.62 -5.05
CA VAL A 94 -20.46 -5.73 -4.78
C VAL A 94 -20.22 -6.19 -3.35
N CYS A 95 -20.91 -5.56 -2.39
CA CYS A 95 -20.77 -5.88 -0.98
C CYS A 95 -21.34 -7.24 -0.58
N SER A 96 -22.05 -7.94 -1.48
CA SER A 96 -22.50 -9.31 -1.24
C SER A 96 -21.36 -10.34 -1.30
N TYR A 97 -20.24 -9.99 -1.92
CA TYR A 97 -19.08 -10.90 -2.10
C TYR A 97 -17.73 -10.29 -1.70
N THR A 98 -17.71 -9.06 -1.18
CA THR A 98 -16.51 -8.43 -0.59
C THR A 98 -16.88 -7.62 0.66
N ASP A 99 -15.93 -7.46 1.58
CA ASP A 99 -16.11 -6.67 2.80
C ASP A 99 -15.89 -5.18 2.51
N CYS A 100 -16.94 -4.54 1.98
CA CYS A 100 -16.94 -3.12 1.66
C CYS A 100 -16.68 -2.22 2.87
N GLU A 101 -17.12 -2.61 4.07
CA GLU A 101 -16.95 -1.78 5.27
C GLU A 101 -15.48 -1.70 5.66
N THR A 102 -14.80 -2.86 5.71
CA THR A 102 -13.36 -2.90 5.96
C THR A 102 -12.61 -2.09 4.91
N ILE A 103 -12.92 -2.27 3.62
CA ILE A 103 -12.21 -1.56 2.53
C ILE A 103 -12.38 -0.04 2.65
N LYS A 104 -13.58 0.44 2.95
CA LYS A 104 -13.86 1.89 3.09
C LYS A 104 -13.19 2.51 4.30
N ASN A 105 -12.89 1.72 5.33
CA ASN A 105 -12.25 2.19 6.57
C ASN A 105 -10.72 2.10 6.57
N ILE A 106 -10.11 1.55 5.51
CA ILE A 106 -8.65 1.46 5.40
C ILE A 106 -8.03 2.85 5.17
N GLN A 107 -7.07 3.19 6.02
CA GLN A 107 -6.23 4.37 5.89
C GLN A 107 -4.97 4.00 5.09
N GLY A 108 -5.07 4.21 3.77
CA GLY A 108 -4.00 3.92 2.83
C GLY A 108 -2.79 4.87 2.97
N ILE A 109 -1.59 4.30 2.97
CA ILE A 109 -0.31 5.00 2.97
C ILE A 109 0.39 4.68 1.65
N GLU A 110 0.77 5.72 0.91
CA GLU A 110 1.52 5.57 -0.33
C GLU A 110 2.95 5.10 -0.06
N ARG A 111 3.45 4.22 -0.93
CA ARG A 111 4.89 3.91 -0.94
C ARG A 111 5.68 5.17 -1.31
N PRO A 112 6.81 5.46 -0.63
CA PRO A 112 7.60 6.66 -0.88
C PRO A 112 8.42 6.61 -2.19
N SER A 113 7.98 5.85 -3.19
CA SER A 113 8.68 5.63 -4.46
C SER A 113 8.80 6.91 -5.32
N SER A 114 7.93 7.90 -5.08
CA SER A 114 7.98 9.21 -5.76
C SER A 114 8.97 10.20 -5.14
N VAL A 115 9.40 9.94 -3.90
CA VAL A 115 10.23 10.85 -3.09
C VAL A 115 11.57 10.24 -2.69
N ILE A 116 11.86 9.03 -3.15
CA ILE A 116 13.11 8.30 -2.91
C ILE A 116 13.66 7.87 -4.26
N ASP A 117 14.87 8.31 -4.59
CA ASP A 117 15.51 8.04 -5.88
C ASP A 117 15.74 6.54 -6.14
N ASN A 118 16.03 5.78 -5.08
CA ASN A 118 16.25 4.34 -5.15
C ASN A 118 15.48 3.63 -4.02
N TYR A 119 14.20 3.37 -4.28
CA TYR A 119 13.31 2.71 -3.34
C TYR A 119 13.78 1.29 -2.97
N GLU A 120 14.36 0.55 -3.92
CA GLU A 120 14.86 -0.80 -3.75
C GLU A 120 16.04 -0.83 -2.77
N TYR A 121 16.99 0.10 -2.92
CA TYR A 121 18.08 0.26 -1.96
C TYR A 121 17.55 0.65 -0.58
N TYR A 122 16.66 1.64 -0.53
CA TYR A 122 16.05 2.09 0.73
C TYR A 122 15.31 0.97 1.46
N SER A 123 14.42 0.26 0.77
CA SER A 123 13.61 -0.83 1.32
C SER A 123 14.46 -2.02 1.75
N SER A 124 15.52 -2.35 0.98
CA SER A 124 16.49 -3.39 1.34
C SER A 124 17.22 -3.04 2.64
N LYS A 125 17.73 -1.81 2.77
CA LYS A 125 18.39 -1.34 4.00
C LYS A 125 17.44 -1.34 5.18
N TYR A 126 16.22 -0.86 4.99
CA TYR A 126 15.23 -0.82 6.06
C TYR A 126 14.83 -2.23 6.54
N THR A 127 14.61 -3.16 5.61
CA THR A 127 14.29 -4.56 5.92
C THR A 127 15.44 -5.25 6.65
N ASP A 128 16.69 -4.99 6.26
CA ASP A 128 17.89 -5.50 6.95
C ASP A 128 17.99 -4.99 8.40
N LEU A 129 17.66 -3.72 8.65
CA LEU A 129 17.63 -3.17 10.01
C LEU A 129 16.55 -3.85 10.86
N ILE A 130 15.33 -4.03 10.33
CA ILE A 130 14.25 -4.75 11.02
C ILE A 130 14.67 -6.19 11.30
N SER A 131 15.26 -6.88 10.33
CA SER A 131 15.72 -8.25 10.49
C SER A 131 16.78 -8.38 11.59
N LYS A 132 17.75 -7.47 11.62
CA LYS A 132 18.79 -7.41 12.68
C LYS A 132 18.20 -7.24 14.06
N PHE A 133 17.18 -6.41 14.18
CA PHE A 133 16.48 -6.19 15.45
C PHE A 133 15.67 -7.42 15.86
N LEU A 134 14.83 -7.95 14.97
CA LEU A 134 13.88 -9.03 15.26
C LEU A 134 14.54 -10.40 15.46
N PHE A 135 15.55 -10.72 14.66
CA PHE A 135 16.09 -12.09 14.56
C PHE A 135 17.54 -12.22 15.00
N HIS A 136 18.27 -11.11 15.15
CA HIS A 136 19.69 -11.13 15.48
C HIS A 136 20.02 -10.41 16.81
N ASN A 137 19.01 -10.16 17.64
CA ASN A 137 19.13 -9.57 18.99
C ASN A 137 19.99 -8.30 19.05
N LYS A 138 20.04 -7.53 17.96
CA LYS A 138 20.75 -6.24 17.96
C LYS A 138 19.90 -5.21 18.68
N PRO A 139 20.40 -4.56 19.74
CA PRO A 139 19.63 -3.56 20.45
C PRO A 139 19.40 -2.33 19.56
N ILE A 140 18.25 -1.66 19.74
CA ILE A 140 17.80 -0.61 18.82
C ILE A 140 18.78 0.57 18.72
N ASN A 141 19.52 0.85 19.79
CA ASN A 141 20.57 1.87 19.85
C ASN A 141 21.81 1.55 18.97
N GLU A 142 22.02 0.27 18.65
CA GLU A 142 23.07 -0.21 17.73
C GLU A 142 22.58 -0.32 16.28
N VAL A 143 21.25 -0.42 16.08
CA VAL A 143 20.60 -0.37 14.76
C VAL A 143 20.49 1.10 14.32
N LYS A 144 21.63 1.70 13.98
CA LYS A 144 21.67 3.08 13.48
C LYS A 144 21.22 3.12 12.02
N THR A 145 20.29 4.04 11.71
CA THR A 145 19.84 4.36 10.34
C THR A 145 20.90 5.06 9.49
N GLY A 146 22.19 4.96 9.86
CA GLY A 146 23.29 5.64 9.20
C GLY A 146 23.22 5.41 7.70
N ASN A 147 22.92 6.48 6.95
CA ASN A 147 22.73 6.56 5.49
C ASN A 147 21.32 6.32 4.93
N ILE A 148 20.29 6.20 5.76
CA ILE A 148 18.89 6.33 5.34
C ILE A 148 18.52 7.80 5.57
N ASP A 149 18.17 8.53 4.50
CA ASP A 149 17.83 9.97 4.53
C ASP A 149 17.07 10.37 5.81
N SER A 150 17.76 11.12 6.67
CA SER A 150 17.37 11.49 8.02
C SER A 150 16.26 12.54 8.07
N SER A 151 15.79 13.04 6.92
CA SER A 151 14.65 13.97 6.85
C SER A 151 13.29 13.31 7.17
N LYS A 152 13.26 11.99 7.38
CA LYS A 152 12.04 11.19 7.61
C LYS A 152 12.27 10.15 8.72
N ASN A 153 12.75 10.60 9.88
CA ASN A 153 13.05 9.75 11.03
C ASN A 153 11.90 8.79 11.38
N ILE A 154 12.19 7.49 11.42
CA ILE A 154 11.32 6.46 11.96
C ILE A 154 11.84 6.10 13.35
N THR A 155 11.10 6.48 14.38
CA THR A 155 11.37 6.04 15.76
C THR A 155 10.75 4.67 15.97
N ILE A 156 11.58 3.68 16.28
CA ILE A 156 11.14 2.36 16.74
C ILE A 156 11.23 2.39 18.28
N SER A 157 10.09 2.25 18.94
CA SER A 157 9.99 2.20 20.40
C SER A 157 9.34 0.89 20.85
N THR A 158 9.90 0.26 21.87
CA THR A 158 9.35 -0.94 22.52
C THR A 158 8.82 -0.57 23.90
N ASN A 159 7.54 -0.79 24.17
CA ASN A 159 7.01 -0.72 25.53
C ASN A 159 7.09 -2.10 26.18
N ASN A 160 8.00 -2.26 27.13
CA ASN A 160 8.17 -3.50 27.89
C ASN A 160 7.23 -3.55 29.10
N GLU A 161 5.93 -3.49 28.87
CA GLU A 161 4.95 -3.77 29.92
C GLU A 161 3.92 -4.78 29.39
N ASN A 162 4.16 -6.06 29.71
CA ASN A 162 3.30 -7.24 29.51
C ASN A 162 3.28 -7.84 28.10
N THR A 163 4.15 -8.84 27.86
CA THR A 163 4.07 -9.97 26.90
C THR A 163 3.61 -9.76 25.44
N TYR A 164 3.40 -8.53 24.97
CA TYR A 164 3.09 -8.21 23.58
C TYR A 164 4.05 -7.12 23.09
N ASN A 165 4.98 -7.50 22.22
CA ASN A 165 5.84 -6.54 21.53
C ASN A 165 4.99 -5.79 20.49
N SER A 166 4.51 -4.59 20.83
CA SER A 166 3.84 -3.70 19.88
C SER A 166 4.86 -2.84 19.12
N PHE A 167 4.75 -2.81 17.79
CA PHE A 167 5.55 -1.95 16.90
C PHE A 167 4.74 -0.71 16.51
N SER A 168 5.33 0.48 16.66
CA SER A 168 4.74 1.72 16.15
C SER A 168 5.74 2.49 15.30
N ILE A 169 5.36 2.87 14.08
CA ILE A 169 6.11 3.77 13.20
C ILE A 169 5.37 5.11 13.18
N SER A 170 6.05 6.20 13.53
CA SER A 170 5.49 7.55 13.46
C SER A 170 6.37 8.48 12.62
N LYS A 171 5.74 9.30 11.77
CA LYS A 171 6.40 10.38 11.03
C LYS A 171 6.49 11.62 11.93
N THR A 172 7.68 12.14 12.16
CA THR A 172 7.88 13.47 12.74
C THR A 172 7.96 14.50 11.63
N SER A 173 7.01 15.44 11.57
CA SER A 173 7.12 16.65 10.76
C SER A 173 7.57 17.80 11.67
N GLU A 174 8.82 18.25 11.52
CA GLU A 174 9.19 19.59 11.96
C GLU A 174 8.61 20.59 10.97
N VAL A 175 7.74 21.47 11.46
CA VAL A 175 7.25 22.63 10.71
C VAL A 175 8.37 23.66 10.71
N SER A 176 9.00 23.89 9.56
CA SER A 176 9.70 25.14 9.29
C SER A 176 8.90 25.92 8.23
N GLU A 177 8.29 27.03 8.66
CA GLU A 177 7.76 28.04 7.75
C GLU A 177 8.91 28.63 6.94
N GLN A 178 8.98 28.33 5.64
CA GLN A 178 9.65 29.20 4.68
C GLN A 178 8.78 29.40 3.43
N ASN A 179 8.54 30.68 3.19
CA ASN A 179 7.69 31.32 2.19
C ASN A 179 7.66 30.69 0.79
N SER A 180 6.43 30.61 0.28
CA SER A 180 6.06 30.51 -1.14
C SER A 180 6.92 31.40 -2.05
N SER A 181 7.62 30.79 -3.01
CA SER A 181 7.70 31.32 -4.38
C SER A 181 8.11 30.24 -5.39
N ASN A 182 7.20 29.97 -6.34
CA ASN A 182 7.44 29.39 -7.67
C ASN A 182 8.27 28.11 -7.80
N MET A 183 7.66 26.95 -7.50
CA MET A 183 8.08 25.68 -8.11
C MET A 183 6.98 25.21 -9.06
N LYS A 184 7.21 25.37 -10.37
CA LYS A 184 6.35 24.78 -11.41
C LYS A 184 6.47 23.26 -11.32
N ILE A 185 5.46 22.63 -10.72
CA ILE A 185 5.24 21.18 -10.81
C ILE A 185 5.05 20.85 -12.30
N PRO A 186 5.90 20.03 -12.93
CA PRO A 186 5.64 19.57 -14.28
C PRO A 186 4.29 18.83 -14.30
N SER A 187 3.45 19.14 -15.28
CA SER A 187 2.08 18.64 -15.50
C SER A 187 1.91 17.11 -15.60
N PHE A 188 2.95 16.33 -15.30
CA PHE A 188 3.07 14.89 -15.52
C PHE A 188 2.13 14.06 -14.64
N PHE A 189 1.85 14.50 -13.41
CA PHE A 189 1.07 13.72 -12.44
C PHE A 189 -0.45 13.86 -12.56
N SER A 190 -0.95 14.69 -13.49
CA SER A 190 -2.40 14.91 -13.64
C SER A 190 -3.18 13.74 -14.28
N LYS A 191 -2.51 12.64 -14.70
CA LYS A 191 -3.12 11.55 -15.47
C LYS A 191 -2.58 10.15 -15.13
N VAL A 192 -2.36 9.84 -13.85
CA VAL A 192 -2.00 8.49 -13.42
C VAL A 192 -3.23 7.81 -12.81
N ILE A 193 -3.69 6.71 -13.41
CA ILE A 193 -4.76 5.86 -12.85
C ILE A 193 -4.09 4.64 -12.23
N ASN A 194 -4.21 4.50 -10.91
CA ASN A 194 -3.79 3.31 -10.16
C ASN A 194 -4.80 2.17 -10.41
N ILE A 195 -4.34 1.01 -10.90
CA ILE A 195 -5.16 -0.20 -11.00
C ILE A 195 -4.64 -1.22 -9.99
N HIS A 196 -5.50 -1.76 -9.15
CA HIS A 196 -5.11 -2.78 -8.18
C HIS A 196 -5.25 -4.19 -8.79
N ASN A 197 -4.18 -4.97 -8.61
CA ASN A 197 -3.82 -6.34 -9.01
C ASN A 197 -4.45 -7.13 -10.21
N LEU A 198 -3.53 -7.71 -11.01
CA LEU A 198 -3.66 -8.94 -11.82
C LEU A 198 -2.45 -9.86 -11.50
N HIS A 199 -2.69 -11.01 -10.86
CA HIS A 199 -1.77 -12.15 -10.90
C HIS A 199 -2.54 -13.37 -11.41
N THR A 200 -2.14 -13.88 -12.58
CA THR A 200 -2.50 -15.21 -13.06
C THR A 200 -1.37 -16.16 -12.66
N TYR A 201 -1.70 -17.19 -11.88
CA TYR A 201 -0.81 -18.34 -11.72
C TYR A 201 -1.09 -19.30 -12.88
N ASN A 202 -0.06 -19.60 -13.68
CA ASN A 202 0.04 -20.83 -14.47
C ASN A 202 0.83 -21.87 -13.65
#